data_AF-A0A7S3IRR6-F1
#
_entry.id   AF-A0A7S3IRR6-F1
#
_cell.length_a   1.000
_cell.length_b   1.000
_cell.length_c   1.000
_cell.angle_alpha   90.00
_cell.angle_beta   90.00
_cell.angle_gamma   90.00
#
_symmetry.space_group_name_H-M   'P 1'
#
loop_
_entity.id
_entity.type
_entity.pdbx_description
1 polymer ?
#
loop_
_entity_poly.entity_id
_entity_poly.type
_entity_poly.pdbx_seq_one_letter_code
_entity_poly.pdbx_strand_id
1 'polypeptide(L)'
;MRLHQDYQVVNDEWDCTRCSKRIQISSDKITCLKNKDDKQQTAILGSTIVNKEKGSRFEWRVRARPTAEGGQSIGLIRLPTSILDLEQSNMDKSFAYILGKPYTSINGYDSKQPALEGPVKESEQLTIRLDYVNEEISIQREKGPVVTLVKGHSIVYSSFSLIGILFSENQGFDIVQEEPGRNGKAEVPKALAMLGLEQ
;
A
#
# COMPACT_ATOMS: atom_id res chain seq x y z
N MET A 1 8.73 30.17 -8.21
CA MET A 1 8.03 28.92 -8.55
C MET A 1 8.75 27.78 -7.84
N ARG A 2 8.12 27.08 -6.89
CA ARG A 2 8.71 25.89 -6.24
C ARG A 2 8.07 24.66 -6.85
N LEU A 3 8.93 23.76 -7.35
CA LEU A 3 8.58 22.47 -7.95
C LEU A 3 7.63 21.69 -7.03
N HIS A 4 6.49 21.25 -7.56
CA HIS A 4 5.83 20.07 -7.03
C HIS A 4 6.88 18.95 -7.03
N GLN A 5 7.35 18.55 -5.86
CA GLN A 5 8.10 17.30 -5.74
C GLN A 5 7.05 16.21 -5.63
N ASP A 6 6.88 15.51 -6.75
CA ASP A 6 6.00 14.37 -6.90
C ASP A 6 6.48 13.21 -6.02
N TYR A 7 5.54 12.35 -5.61
CA TYR A 7 5.86 11.15 -4.86
C TYR A 7 6.71 10.20 -5.73
N GLN A 8 7.77 9.63 -5.16
CA GLN A 8 8.51 8.56 -5.81
C GLN A 8 7.69 7.28 -5.78
N VAL A 9 7.32 6.77 -6.96
CA VAL A 9 6.67 5.46 -7.08
C VAL A 9 7.69 4.36 -6.71
N VAL A 10 7.31 3.50 -5.78
CA VAL A 10 8.13 2.38 -5.31
C VAL A 10 7.77 1.14 -6.13
N ASN A 11 8.69 0.71 -6.99
CA ASN A 11 8.62 -0.58 -7.67
C ASN A 11 9.01 -1.68 -6.67
N ASP A 12 8.01 -2.17 -5.94
CA ASP A 12 8.17 -3.17 -4.88
C ASP A 12 7.75 -4.56 -5.36
N GLU A 13 8.23 -5.60 -4.68
CA GLU A 13 7.83 -6.98 -4.88
C GLU A 13 7.51 -7.61 -3.54
N TRP A 14 6.74 -8.69 -3.54
CA TRP A 14 6.43 -9.41 -2.32
C TRP A 14 7.57 -10.33 -1.92
N ASP A 15 8.03 -10.22 -0.67
CA ASP A 15 9.20 -10.93 -0.18
C ASP A 15 8.81 -12.28 0.45
N CYS A 16 9.18 -13.37 -0.22
CA CYS A 16 8.94 -14.75 0.26
C CYS A 16 9.72 -15.12 1.51
N THR A 17 10.81 -14.41 1.82
CA THR A 17 11.57 -14.60 3.06
C THR A 17 10.95 -13.83 4.22
N ARG A 18 10.17 -12.79 3.89
CA ARG A 18 9.39 -11.97 4.81
C ARG A 18 7.90 -12.17 4.56
N CYS A 19 7.48 -13.43 4.56
CA CYS A 19 6.07 -13.81 4.60
C CYS A 19 5.80 -14.85 5.69
N SER A 20 4.53 -14.96 6.09
CA SER A 20 4.06 -16.10 6.88
C SER A 20 4.38 -17.41 6.15
N LYS A 21 4.64 -18.48 6.92
CA LYS A 21 4.79 -19.84 6.39
C LYS A 21 3.56 -20.32 5.61
N ARG A 22 2.42 -19.67 5.78
CA ARG A 22 1.15 -19.96 5.10
C ARG A 22 0.97 -19.20 3.79
N ILE A 23 1.94 -18.40 3.39
CA ILE A 23 1.91 -17.72 2.11
C ILE A 23 2.75 -18.47 1.10
N GLN A 24 2.14 -18.75 -0.03
CA GLN A 24 2.83 -19.19 -1.22
C GLN A 24 2.90 -18.03 -2.20
N ILE A 25 4.10 -17.71 -2.64
CA ILE A 25 4.33 -16.78 -3.74
C ILE A 25 4.66 -17.61 -4.99
N SER A 26 3.89 -17.42 -6.05
CA SER A 26 4.26 -17.80 -7.40
C SER A 26 4.54 -16.52 -8.20
N SER A 27 5.21 -16.65 -9.35
CA SER A 27 5.77 -15.59 -10.22
C SER A 27 4.99 -14.28 -10.35
N ASP A 28 3.69 -14.31 -10.13
CA ASP A 28 2.74 -13.21 -10.27
C ASP A 28 1.61 -13.27 -9.22
N LYS A 29 1.67 -14.17 -8.24
CA LYS A 29 0.55 -14.41 -7.30
C LYS A 29 1.04 -14.66 -5.90
N ILE A 30 0.52 -13.88 -4.97
CA ILE A 30 0.42 -14.32 -3.58
C ILE A 30 -0.84 -15.15 -3.44
N THR A 31 -0.74 -16.29 -2.77
CA THR A 31 -1.89 -17.07 -2.34
C THR A 31 -1.70 -17.43 -0.87
N CYS A 32 -2.69 -17.07 -0.06
CA CYS A 32 -2.81 -17.59 1.30
C CYS A 32 -3.30 -19.04 1.23
N LEU A 33 -2.59 -19.96 1.86
CA LEU A 33 -2.94 -21.38 1.93
C LEU A 33 -4.05 -21.61 2.98
N LYS A 34 -4.82 -22.69 2.80
CA LYS A 34 -5.91 -23.07 3.70
C LYS A 34 -5.52 -23.01 5.16
N ASN A 35 -6.28 -22.22 5.91
CA ASN A 35 -6.22 -22.25 7.35
C ASN A 35 -7.22 -23.30 7.89
N LYS A 36 -6.82 -24.05 8.91
CA LYS A 36 -7.74 -24.91 9.68
C LYS A 36 -8.45 -24.13 10.80
N ASP A 37 -7.96 -22.93 11.09
CA ASP A 37 -8.45 -22.02 12.13
C ASP A 37 -8.70 -20.63 11.52
N ASP A 38 -9.94 -20.36 11.11
CA ASP A 38 -10.38 -19.16 10.36
C ASP A 38 -10.12 -17.82 11.07
N LYS A 39 -9.51 -17.84 12.27
CA LYS A 39 -9.25 -16.64 13.08
C LYS A 39 -7.82 -16.11 12.98
N GLN A 40 -6.87 -16.86 12.40
CA GLN A 40 -5.47 -16.43 12.36
C GLN A 40 -5.16 -15.58 11.12
N GLN A 41 -4.52 -14.43 11.36
CA GLN A 41 -4.07 -13.50 10.32
C GLN A 41 -2.78 -14.01 9.68
N THR A 42 -2.63 -13.78 8.38
CA THR A 42 -1.45 -14.18 7.61
C THR A 42 -0.84 -12.95 6.95
N ALA A 43 0.42 -12.63 7.25
CA ALA A 43 1.07 -11.41 6.77
C ALA A 43 2.19 -11.67 5.76
N ILE A 44 2.37 -10.74 4.82
CA ILE A 44 3.49 -10.68 3.88
C ILE A 44 3.99 -9.25 3.76
N LEU A 45 5.31 -9.11 3.69
CA LEU A 45 5.97 -7.82 3.54
C LEU A 45 6.49 -7.62 2.11
N GLY A 46 6.50 -6.37 1.67
CA GLY A 46 7.24 -5.95 0.49
C GLY A 46 8.74 -6.09 0.70
N SER A 47 9.46 -6.31 -0.39
CA SER A 47 10.92 -6.42 -0.45
C SER A 47 11.62 -5.08 -0.19
N THR A 48 10.95 -3.97 -0.53
CA THR A 48 11.54 -2.65 -0.50
C THR A 48 11.34 -2.00 0.86
N ILE A 49 12.47 -1.61 1.46
CA ILE A 49 12.51 -0.82 2.68
C ILE A 49 12.85 0.61 2.32
N VAL A 50 11.99 1.55 2.72
CA VAL A 50 12.23 2.99 2.56
C VAL A 50 12.50 3.66 3.90
N ASN A 51 13.31 4.72 3.85
CA ASN A 51 13.60 5.61 4.97
C ASN A 51 13.82 7.04 4.43
N LYS A 52 13.92 8.02 5.34
CA LYS A 52 14.14 9.43 4.97
C LYS A 52 15.45 9.68 4.20
N GLU A 53 16.44 8.81 4.35
CA GLU A 53 17.73 8.90 3.65
C GLU A 53 17.60 8.53 2.17
N LYS A 54 16.66 7.61 1.84
CA LYS A 54 16.38 7.21 0.47
C LYS A 54 15.48 8.19 -0.28
N GLY A 55 14.77 9.07 0.42
CA GLY A 55 13.80 9.98 -0.18
C GLY A 55 12.83 10.57 0.84
N SER A 56 12.07 11.56 0.40
CA SER A 56 11.17 12.34 1.25
C SER A 56 9.69 11.94 1.11
N ARG A 57 9.30 11.37 -0.04
CA ARG A 57 7.92 11.01 -0.36
C ARG A 57 7.88 9.75 -1.21
N PHE A 58 7.14 8.74 -0.77
CA PHE A 58 7.05 7.42 -1.42
C PHE A 58 5.60 7.03 -1.67
N GLU A 59 5.33 6.42 -2.82
CA GLU A 59 4.01 5.93 -3.21
C GLU A 59 4.08 4.46 -3.65
N TRP A 60 3.21 3.63 -3.10
CA TRP A 60 2.94 2.28 -3.59
C TRP A 60 1.56 2.23 -4.21
N ARG A 61 1.43 1.45 -5.28
CA ARG A 61 0.13 1.18 -5.91
C ARG A 61 -0.11 -0.32 -5.84
N VAL A 62 -1.25 -0.68 -5.26
CA VAL A 62 -1.67 -2.07 -5.16
C VAL A 62 -3.04 -2.24 -5.78
N ARG A 63 -3.31 -3.42 -6.32
CA ARG A 63 -4.63 -3.81 -6.80
C ARG A 63 -5.15 -4.93 -5.91
N ALA A 64 -6.34 -4.73 -5.35
CA ALA A 64 -7.02 -5.74 -4.56
C ALA A 64 -7.53 -6.87 -5.46
N ARG A 65 -7.28 -8.12 -5.10
CA ARG A 65 -7.87 -9.27 -5.80
C ARG A 65 -9.31 -9.53 -5.34
N PRO A 66 -10.14 -10.19 -6.17
CA PRO A 66 -11.44 -10.73 -5.78
C PRO A 66 -11.34 -11.52 -4.47
N THR A 67 -12.29 -11.30 -3.55
CA THR A 67 -12.40 -12.10 -2.33
C THR A 67 -13.79 -12.69 -2.24
N ALA A 68 -13.88 -14.03 -2.17
CA ALA A 68 -15.16 -14.71 -1.99
C ALA A 68 -15.70 -14.48 -0.57
N GLU A 69 -14.83 -14.54 0.45
CA GLU A 69 -15.18 -14.36 1.86
C GLU A 69 -13.95 -13.88 2.66
N GLY A 70 -14.18 -13.15 3.77
CA GLY A 70 -13.11 -12.59 4.60
C GLY A 70 -12.54 -11.28 4.05
N GLY A 71 -12.21 -10.35 4.95
CA GLY A 71 -11.53 -9.09 4.57
C GLY A 71 -10.09 -9.33 4.14
N GLN A 72 -9.44 -8.32 3.56
CA GLN A 72 -8.01 -8.32 3.22
C GLN A 72 -7.44 -6.95 3.54
N SER A 73 -6.17 -6.85 3.93
CA SER A 73 -5.59 -5.60 4.45
C SER A 73 -4.30 -5.23 3.73
N ILE A 74 -4.06 -3.93 3.57
CA ILE A 74 -2.81 -3.42 3.01
C ILE A 74 -2.40 -2.14 3.75
N GLY A 75 -1.11 -1.97 4.05
CA GLY A 75 -0.60 -0.75 4.65
C GLY A 75 0.92 -0.70 4.64
N LEU A 76 1.50 0.06 5.58
CA LEU A 76 2.95 0.21 5.74
C LEU A 76 3.40 -0.18 7.14
N ILE A 77 4.19 -1.23 7.27
CA ILE A 77 4.73 -1.64 8.56
C ILE A 77 6.00 -0.86 8.91
N ARG A 78 6.16 -0.53 10.19
CA ARG A 78 7.42 -0.01 10.73
C ARG A 78 8.38 -1.17 11.02
N LEU A 79 9.64 -1.03 10.60
CA LEU A 79 10.68 -2.01 10.91
C LEU A 79 11.45 -1.65 12.19
N PRO A 80 11.95 -2.65 12.96
CA PRO A 80 12.13 -4.06 12.60
C PRO A 80 11.03 -5.04 13.08
N THR A 81 9.73 -4.69 13.06
CA THR A 81 8.69 -5.63 13.52
C THR A 81 8.72 -6.97 12.75
N SER A 82 8.66 -8.09 13.49
CA SER A 82 8.68 -9.43 12.92
C SER A 82 7.29 -9.88 12.44
N ILE A 83 7.25 -10.81 11.50
CA ILE A 83 5.98 -11.37 11.00
C ILE A 83 5.26 -12.19 12.05
N LEU A 84 6.01 -12.86 12.92
CA LEU A 84 5.43 -13.63 14.02
C LEU A 84 4.66 -12.70 14.98
N ASP A 85 5.19 -11.52 15.26
CA ASP A 85 4.52 -10.52 16.10
C ASP A 85 3.20 -10.05 15.47
N LEU A 86 3.16 -9.92 14.14
CA LEU A 86 1.96 -9.56 13.39
C LEU A 86 0.89 -10.65 13.46
N GLU A 87 1.27 -11.91 13.27
CA GLU A 87 0.33 -13.04 13.31
C GLU A 87 -0.27 -13.24 14.70
N GLN A 88 0.50 -12.96 15.75
CA GLN A 88 0.06 -13.05 17.14
C GLN A 88 -0.75 -11.82 17.60
N SER A 89 -1.05 -10.87 16.69
CA SER A 89 -1.67 -9.58 17.02
C SER A 89 -0.89 -8.78 18.06
N ASN A 90 0.40 -9.07 18.23
CA ASN A 90 1.30 -8.35 19.11
C ASN A 90 1.90 -7.15 18.33
N MET A 91 1.00 -6.30 17.80
CA MET A 91 1.33 -5.21 16.88
C MET A 91 1.85 -3.95 17.59
N ASP A 92 2.66 -4.12 18.63
CA ASP A 92 3.30 -2.99 19.28
C ASP A 92 4.23 -2.29 18.29
N LYS A 93 3.80 -1.09 17.85
CA LYS A 93 4.53 -0.13 16.99
C LYS A 93 4.46 -0.39 15.48
N SER A 94 3.56 -1.23 14.99
CA SER A 94 3.31 -1.41 13.56
C SER A 94 2.12 -0.58 13.07
N PHE A 95 2.21 -0.10 11.83
CA PHE A 95 1.06 0.50 11.16
C PHE A 95 0.58 -0.51 10.11
N ALA A 96 -0.67 -0.92 10.16
CA ALA A 96 -1.28 -1.73 9.12
C ALA A 96 -2.69 -1.24 8.95
N TYR A 97 -3.08 -0.92 7.72
CA TYR A 97 -4.45 -0.52 7.43
C TYR A 97 -5.22 -1.75 6.93
N ILE A 98 -6.37 -2.00 7.53
CA ILE A 98 -7.21 -3.17 7.21
C ILE A 98 -8.37 -2.72 6.35
N LEU A 99 -8.45 -3.25 5.13
CA LEU A 99 -9.58 -3.00 4.25
C LEU A 99 -10.66 -4.06 4.54
N GLY A 100 -11.93 -3.66 4.55
CA GLY A 100 -13.05 -4.59 4.69
C GLY A 100 -13.47 -4.96 6.12
N LYS A 101 -12.72 -4.54 7.17
CA LYS A 101 -13.25 -4.41 8.53
C LYS A 101 -12.64 -3.17 9.19
N PRO A 102 -13.39 -2.42 10.03
CA PRO A 102 -12.86 -1.31 10.81
C PRO A 102 -11.99 -1.84 11.96
N TYR A 103 -10.90 -2.55 11.66
CA TYR A 103 -9.86 -2.88 12.61
C TYR A 103 -8.64 -2.06 12.24
N THR A 104 -8.60 -0.85 12.78
CA THR A 104 -7.41 -0.01 12.75
C THR A 104 -6.71 -0.20 14.09
N SER A 105 -5.87 -1.24 14.22
CA SER A 105 -4.99 -1.32 15.40
C SER A 105 -3.75 -0.48 15.10
N ILE A 106 -3.80 0.79 15.52
CA ILE A 106 -2.62 1.64 15.64
C ILE A 106 -2.32 1.71 17.14
N ASN A 107 -1.45 0.82 17.62
CA ASN A 107 -0.97 0.91 19.00
C ASN A 107 -0.10 2.17 19.16
N GLY A 108 -0.70 3.23 19.72
CA GLY A 108 -0.07 4.50 20.08
C GLY A 108 -0.81 5.76 19.63
N TYR A 109 -1.78 5.66 18.71
CA TYR A 109 -2.58 6.81 18.26
C TYR A 109 -4.07 6.49 18.39
N ASP A 110 -4.58 6.75 19.58
CA ASP A 110 -6.01 6.69 19.89
C ASP A 110 -6.74 7.79 19.09
N SER A 111 -7.29 7.41 17.94
CA SER A 111 -8.11 8.33 17.16
C SER A 111 -9.09 7.53 16.32
N LYS A 112 -10.36 7.90 16.42
CA LYS A 112 -11.41 7.55 15.46
C LYS A 112 -10.96 8.06 14.09
N GLN A 113 -10.19 7.26 13.37
CA GLN A 113 -9.71 7.62 12.04
C GLN A 113 -10.88 7.54 11.05
N PRO A 114 -10.86 8.34 9.97
CA PRO A 114 -11.89 8.29 8.96
C PRO A 114 -11.93 6.87 8.37
N ALA A 115 -13.08 6.22 8.44
CA ALA A 115 -13.28 4.99 7.69
C ALA A 115 -13.24 5.32 6.20
N LEU A 116 -12.52 4.52 5.40
CA LEU A 116 -12.78 4.52 3.97
C LEU A 116 -14.23 4.07 3.75
N GLU A 117 -14.96 4.79 2.91
CA GLU A 117 -16.39 4.51 2.70
C GLU A 117 -16.59 3.14 2.02
N GLY A 118 -17.04 2.16 2.79
CA GLY A 118 -17.40 0.83 2.28
C GLY A 118 -16.21 -0.10 1.97
N PRO A 119 -16.49 -1.35 1.57
CA PRO A 119 -15.46 -2.33 1.26
C PRO A 119 -14.70 -1.94 -0.02
N VAL A 120 -13.48 -2.46 -0.13
CA VAL A 120 -12.69 -2.38 -1.37
C VAL A 120 -13.31 -3.29 -2.40
N LYS A 121 -13.52 -2.76 -3.60
CA LYS A 121 -14.10 -3.50 -4.71
C LYS A 121 -13.05 -4.39 -5.35
N GLU A 122 -13.50 -5.46 -5.99
CA GLU A 122 -12.60 -6.33 -6.75
C GLU A 122 -11.86 -5.52 -7.82
N SER A 123 -10.57 -5.81 -8.00
CA SER A 123 -9.69 -5.13 -8.96
C SER A 123 -9.49 -3.63 -8.70
N GLU A 124 -9.96 -3.12 -7.58
CA GLU A 124 -9.75 -1.72 -7.21
C GLU A 124 -8.28 -1.44 -6.93
N GLN A 125 -7.79 -0.36 -7.52
CA GLN A 125 -6.46 0.15 -7.23
C GLN A 125 -6.49 1.05 -5.99
N LEU A 126 -5.54 0.82 -5.11
CA LEU A 126 -5.27 1.61 -3.92
C LEU A 126 -3.87 2.17 -4.01
N THR A 127 -3.74 3.43 -3.63
CA THR A 127 -2.48 4.16 -3.60
C THR A 127 -2.15 4.48 -2.16
N ILE A 128 -1.00 4.00 -1.68
CA ILE A 128 -0.52 4.19 -0.31
C ILE A 128 0.67 5.14 -0.37
N ARG A 129 0.63 6.20 0.45
CA ARG A 129 1.62 7.27 0.42
C ARG A 129 2.27 7.42 1.78
N LEU A 130 3.58 7.60 1.76
CA LEU A 130 4.40 7.97 2.92
C LEU A 130 5.07 9.30 2.63
N ASP A 131 4.81 10.30 3.46
CA ASP A 131 5.39 11.63 3.38
C ASP A 131 6.22 11.91 4.63
N TYR A 132 7.54 11.84 4.51
CA TYR A 132 8.47 12.17 5.60
C TYR A 132 8.58 13.67 5.87
N VAL A 133 8.13 14.53 4.95
CA VAL A 133 8.13 15.99 5.12
C VAL A 133 6.94 16.42 5.96
N ASN A 134 5.76 15.89 5.63
CA ASN A 134 4.51 16.17 6.32
C ASN A 134 4.23 15.20 7.49
N GLU A 135 5.12 14.21 7.67
CA GLU A 135 5.04 13.18 8.71
C GLU A 135 3.71 12.43 8.65
N GLU A 136 3.36 11.97 7.46
CA GLU A 136 2.03 11.46 7.15
C GLU A 136 2.09 10.12 6.41
N ILE A 137 1.17 9.22 6.75
CA ILE A 137 0.82 8.08 5.91
C ILE A 137 -0.63 8.28 5.46
N SER A 138 -0.88 8.20 4.16
CA SER A 138 -2.23 8.32 3.59
C SER A 138 -2.53 7.22 2.59
N ILE A 139 -3.81 7.01 2.34
CA ILE A 139 -4.31 6.08 1.34
C ILE A 139 -5.33 6.77 0.44
N GLN A 140 -5.37 6.37 -0.82
CA GLN A 140 -6.32 6.86 -1.80
C GLN A 140 -6.85 5.68 -2.61
N ARG A 141 -8.18 5.60 -2.76
CA ARG A 141 -8.84 4.73 -3.74
C ARG A 141 -8.77 5.37 -5.12
N GLU A 142 -8.83 4.59 -6.20
CA GLU A 142 -8.70 5.07 -7.59
C GLU A 142 -9.49 6.35 -7.91
N LYS A 143 -10.73 6.48 -7.39
CA LYS A 143 -11.59 7.67 -7.55
C LYS A 143 -12.05 8.27 -6.22
N GLY A 144 -11.32 8.00 -5.14
CA GLY A 144 -11.66 8.43 -3.79
C GLY A 144 -10.85 9.64 -3.31
N PRO A 145 -11.27 10.26 -2.19
CA PRO A 145 -10.46 11.23 -1.49
C PRO A 145 -9.17 10.58 -0.96
N VAL A 146 -8.15 11.40 -0.78
CA VAL A 146 -6.97 11.01 0.00
C VAL A 146 -7.36 11.04 1.47
N VAL A 147 -7.18 9.91 2.15
CA VAL A 147 -7.46 9.75 3.58
C VAL A 147 -6.13 9.61 4.31
N THR A 148 -5.84 10.55 5.19
CA THR A 148 -4.72 10.45 6.13
C THR A 148 -5.00 9.35 7.14
N LEU A 149 -4.12 8.35 7.19
CA LEU A 149 -4.22 7.21 8.09
C LEU A 149 -3.47 7.46 9.40
N VAL A 150 -2.30 8.10 9.31
CA VAL A 150 -1.40 8.35 10.43
C VAL A 150 -0.75 9.70 10.22
N LYS A 151 -0.61 10.46 11.31
CA LYS A 151 0.18 11.69 11.33
C LYS A 151 1.02 11.78 12.60
N GLY A 152 2.30 12.10 12.46
CA GLY A 152 3.14 12.47 13.60
C GLY A 152 4.63 12.17 13.48
N HIS A 153 5.38 12.83 14.36
CA HIS A 153 6.85 12.88 14.39
C HIS A 153 7.56 11.53 14.43
N SER A 154 6.90 10.47 14.89
CA SER A 154 7.49 9.13 14.95
C SER A 154 7.75 8.51 13.56
N ILE A 155 7.09 9.02 12.50
CA ILE A 155 7.31 8.59 11.12
C ILE A 155 8.74 8.93 10.66
N VAL A 156 9.25 10.12 10.99
CA VAL A 156 10.53 10.67 10.49
C VAL A 156 11.73 9.78 10.79
N TYR A 157 11.72 9.09 11.92
CA TYR A 157 12.83 8.28 12.41
C TYR A 157 12.64 6.78 12.15
N SER A 158 11.71 6.43 11.26
CA SER A 158 11.28 5.05 11.04
C SER A 158 11.54 4.61 9.61
N SER A 159 11.95 3.35 9.47
CA SER A 159 11.98 2.66 8.18
C SER A 159 10.67 1.91 7.98
N PHE A 160 10.16 1.94 6.75
CA PHE A 160 8.87 1.34 6.39
C PHE A 160 8.98 0.36 5.24
N SER A 161 8.06 -0.59 5.22
CA SER A 161 7.89 -1.62 4.18
C SER A 161 6.39 -1.76 3.90
N LEU A 162 6.02 -2.08 2.66
CA LEU A 162 4.64 -2.46 2.36
C LEU A 162 4.27 -3.73 3.13
N ILE A 163 3.02 -3.86 3.55
CA ILE A 163 2.47 -5.08 4.17
C ILE A 163 1.10 -5.42 3.58
N GLY A 164 0.89 -6.70 3.26
CA GLY A 164 -0.42 -7.30 3.01
C GLY A 164 -0.79 -8.28 4.13
N ILE A 165 -2.03 -8.23 4.62
CA ILE A 165 -2.59 -9.20 5.58
C ILE A 165 -3.80 -9.88 4.96
N LEU A 166 -3.77 -11.21 4.96
CA LEU A 166 -4.75 -12.10 4.36
C LEU A 166 -5.41 -12.93 5.47
N PHE A 167 -6.72 -13.11 5.37
CA PHE A 167 -7.56 -13.80 6.36
C PHE A 167 -8.15 -15.11 5.82
N SER A 168 -8.19 -15.27 4.50
CA SER A 168 -8.74 -16.47 3.86
C SER A 168 -7.96 -16.87 2.61
N GLU A 169 -8.29 -18.04 2.07
CA GLU A 169 -7.68 -18.57 0.85
C GLU A 169 -7.94 -17.68 -0.37
N ASN A 170 -7.04 -17.74 -1.34
CA ASN A 170 -7.17 -17.04 -2.64
C ASN A 170 -7.26 -15.50 -2.56
N GLN A 171 -7.01 -14.91 -1.39
CA GLN A 171 -6.85 -13.47 -1.24
C GLN A 171 -5.45 -13.02 -1.65
N GLY A 172 -5.32 -11.74 -2.03
CA GLY A 172 -4.03 -11.17 -2.38
C GLY A 172 -4.09 -9.74 -2.90
N PHE A 173 -2.91 -9.14 -3.01
CA PHE A 173 -2.72 -7.84 -3.61
C PHE A 173 -1.65 -7.95 -4.71
N ASP A 174 -1.94 -7.36 -5.85
CA ASP A 174 -0.94 -7.19 -6.91
C ASP A 174 -0.28 -5.83 -6.75
N ILE A 175 1.05 -5.80 -6.64
CA ILE A 175 1.79 -4.53 -6.71
C ILE A 175 1.80 -4.10 -8.17
N VAL A 176 1.23 -2.93 -8.45
CA VAL A 176 1.17 -2.37 -9.80
C VAL A 176 2.51 -1.72 -10.12
N GLN A 177 3.29 -2.36 -10.99
CA GLN A 177 4.54 -1.81 -11.49
C GLN A 177 4.26 -0.68 -12.50
N GLU A 178 4.93 0.46 -12.37
CA GLU A 178 5.00 1.41 -13.47
C GLU A 178 6.07 0.94 -14.46
N GLU A 179 5.68 0.71 -15.72
CA GLU A 179 6.67 0.54 -16.79
C GLU A 179 7.41 1.87 -16.99
N PRO A 180 8.75 1.91 -16.89
CA PRO A 180 9.52 3.09 -17.24
C PRO A 180 9.35 3.35 -18.75
N GLY A 181 8.47 4.27 -19.13
CA GLY A 181 8.33 4.72 -20.53
C GLY A 181 6.93 4.97 -21.09
N ARG A 182 5.83 4.76 -20.35
CA ARG A 182 4.47 5.00 -20.89
C ARG A 182 3.89 6.40 -20.67
N ASN A 183 4.47 7.21 -19.79
CA ASN A 183 4.11 8.63 -19.63
C ASN A 183 4.88 9.56 -20.59
N GLY A 184 4.89 9.21 -21.88
CA GLY A 184 5.60 9.96 -22.93
C GLY A 184 4.83 10.13 -24.24
N LYS A 185 3.57 9.68 -24.32
CA LYS A 185 2.65 10.13 -25.37
C LYS A 185 1.49 10.84 -24.71
N ALA A 186 1.76 12.06 -24.24
CA ALA A 186 0.74 13.08 -24.42
C ALA A 186 0.42 13.07 -25.91
N GLU A 187 -0.74 12.54 -26.30
CA GLU A 187 -1.36 12.98 -27.53
C GLU A 187 -1.50 14.49 -27.38
N VAL A 188 -0.52 15.22 -27.93
CA VAL A 188 -0.68 16.64 -28.20
C VAL A 188 -2.03 16.74 -28.90
N PRO A 189 -3.02 17.45 -28.34
CA PRO A 189 -4.28 17.63 -29.02
C PRO A 189 -3.96 18.16 -30.42
N LYS A 190 -4.39 17.46 -31.47
CA LYS A 190 -4.21 17.81 -32.88
C LYS A 190 -4.73 19.22 -33.25
N ALA A 191 -5.26 19.98 -32.29
CA ALA A 191 -5.72 21.35 -32.44
C ALA A 191 -4.61 22.41 -32.55
N LEU A 192 -3.34 22.12 -32.20
CA LEU A 192 -2.24 23.10 -32.32
C LEU A 192 -1.47 23.06 -33.65
N ALA A 193 -1.81 22.14 -34.57
CA ALA A 193 -1.17 22.04 -35.89
C ALA A 193 -1.89 22.80 -37.03
N MET A 194 -2.93 23.59 -36.73
CA MET A 194 -3.71 24.35 -37.73
C MET A 194 -3.85 25.83 -37.38
N LEU A 195 -2.76 26.49 -36.97
CA LEU A 195 -2.62 27.93 -37.18
C LEU A 195 -1.74 28.12 -38.40
N GLY A 196 -2.39 28.46 -39.52
CA GLY A 196 -1.76 28.72 -40.80
C GLY A 196 -0.72 29.84 -40.68
N LEU A 197 0.48 29.51 -41.15
CA LEU A 197 1.43 30.48 -41.66
C LEU A 197 1.44 30.28 -43.17
N GLU A 198 0.53 30.98 -43.87
CA GLU A 198 0.75 31.33 -45.27
C GLU A 198 1.33 32.74 -45.33
N GLN A 199 2.39 32.84 -46.15
CA GLN A 199 3.23 33.97 -46.61
C GLN A 199 2.97 35.38 -46.09
#